data_AF-A0A1F6B586-F1
#
_entry.id   AF-A0A1F6B586-F1
#
_cell.length_a   1.000
_cell.length_b   1.000
_cell.length_c   1.000
_cell.angle_alpha   90.00
_cell.angle_beta   90.00
_cell.angle_gamma   90.00
#
_symmetry.space_group_name_H-M   'P 1'
#
loop_
_entity.id
_entity.type
_entity.pdbx_description
1 polymer ?
#
loop_
_entity_poly.entity_id
_entity_poly.type
_entity_poly.pdbx_seq_one_letter_code
_entity_poly.pdbx_strand_id
1 'polypeptide(L)'
;MAWFWARIKKRTPRLAYLKGGYHRLLEAVVSEIKKSGGQINLGKSIDKNIIKEYDKVIFTGPSSIFQKIFPGLPSDYRQRLSGIPHLHALNLLLITQEKILAKEYWLNINDRRFPFLGIITHTNFIDKKYYAGMHLTWIANYLPPDHPYLNKSKDELFAIYKPYLQKINPHFNFQRLTTNDYQLFLGPFAQPVFFTNYSKIKPEFNTPINNVYLANMDMVYPWDRGTNYAIELGYKVAEYILNTAGV
;
A
#
# COMPACT_ATOMS: atom_id res chain seq x y z
N MET A 1 20.30 4.25 -11.54
CA MET A 1 18.95 4.58 -11.01
C MET A 1 17.94 3.47 -11.39
N ALA A 2 18.04 2.27 -10.81
CA ALA A 2 17.25 1.10 -11.23
C ALA A 2 15.72 1.30 -11.05
N TRP A 3 15.33 1.92 -9.94
CA TRP A 3 13.93 2.22 -9.64
C TRP A 3 13.27 3.13 -10.69
N PHE A 4 13.96 4.17 -11.14
CA PHE A 4 13.43 5.08 -12.17
C PHE A 4 13.18 4.36 -13.49
N TRP A 5 14.13 3.55 -13.95
CA TRP A 5 13.97 2.75 -15.16
C TRP A 5 12.86 1.71 -15.03
N ALA A 6 12.64 1.14 -13.84
CA ALA A 6 11.51 0.25 -13.58
C ALA A 6 10.16 0.96 -13.80
N ARG A 7 10.04 2.26 -13.48
CA ARG A 7 8.84 3.07 -13.74
C ARG A 7 8.57 3.23 -15.23
N ILE A 8 9.61 3.46 -16.02
CA ILE A 8 9.48 3.59 -17.47
C ILE A 8 9.10 2.24 -18.08
N LYS A 9 9.84 1.18 -17.73
CA LYS A 9 9.67 -0.16 -18.31
C LYS A 9 8.27 -0.76 -18.08
N LYS A 10 7.68 -0.53 -16.90
CA LYS A 10 6.43 -1.21 -16.50
C LYS A 10 5.17 -0.37 -16.70
N ARG A 11 5.27 0.91 -17.05
CA ARG A 11 4.08 1.74 -17.27
C ARG A 11 3.32 1.27 -18.51
N THR A 12 2.00 1.16 -18.37
CA THR A 12 1.07 0.80 -19.43
C THR A 12 -0.16 1.70 -19.35
N PRO A 13 -0.72 2.15 -20.49
CA PRO A 13 -2.02 2.85 -20.49
C PRO A 13 -3.20 1.87 -20.37
N ARG A 14 -2.96 0.56 -20.48
CA ARG A 14 -4.00 -0.48 -20.40
C ARG A 14 -4.23 -0.85 -18.95
N LEU A 15 -5.39 -0.48 -18.43
CA LEU A 15 -5.83 -0.78 -17.06
C LEU A 15 -7.00 -1.75 -17.10
N ALA A 16 -7.12 -2.56 -16.04
CA ALA A 16 -8.28 -3.42 -15.81
C ALA A 16 -8.77 -3.22 -14.38
N TYR A 17 -10.06 -3.50 -14.16
CA TYR A 17 -10.66 -3.46 -12.83
C TYR A 17 -11.54 -4.69 -12.63
N LEU A 18 -11.40 -5.33 -11.48
CA LEU A 18 -12.20 -6.49 -11.13
C LEU A 18 -13.64 -6.06 -10.86
N LYS A 19 -14.60 -6.76 -11.47
CA LYS A 19 -16.02 -6.60 -11.12
C LYS A 19 -16.22 -6.97 -9.65
N GLY A 20 -16.75 -6.05 -8.85
CA GLY A 20 -16.83 -6.19 -7.38
C GLY A 20 -15.56 -5.74 -6.62
N GLY A 21 -14.56 -5.21 -7.33
CA GLY A 21 -13.32 -4.68 -6.75
C GLY A 21 -12.40 -5.76 -6.18
N TYR A 22 -11.35 -5.32 -5.49
CA TYR A 22 -10.35 -6.19 -4.87
C TYR A 22 -10.93 -7.12 -3.80
N HIS A 23 -12.09 -6.78 -3.22
CA HIS A 23 -12.75 -7.62 -2.24
C HIS A 23 -13.07 -9.02 -2.79
N ARG A 24 -13.50 -9.12 -4.06
CA ARG A 24 -13.78 -10.42 -4.71
C ARG A 24 -12.54 -11.29 -4.84
N LEU A 25 -11.38 -10.68 -5.11
CA LEU A 25 -10.11 -11.41 -5.14
C LEU A 25 -9.77 -11.97 -3.76
N LEU A 26 -9.95 -11.17 -2.71
CA LEU A 26 -9.69 -11.61 -1.33
C LEU A 26 -10.65 -12.73 -0.91
N GLU A 27 -11.94 -12.64 -1.23
CA GLU A 27 -12.92 -13.71 -0.97
C GLU A 27 -12.53 -15.01 -1.67
N ALA A 28 -12.08 -14.94 -2.93
CA ALA A 28 -11.64 -16.12 -3.68
C ALA A 28 -10.40 -16.76 -3.04
N VAL A 29 -9.41 -15.96 -2.64
CA VAL A 29 -8.21 -16.44 -1.93
C VAL A 29 -8.58 -17.09 -0.60
N VAL A 30 -9.46 -16.45 0.19
CA VAL A 30 -9.96 -17.00 1.46
C VAL A 30 -10.67 -18.34 1.25
N SER A 31 -11.50 -18.43 0.22
CA SER A 31 -12.21 -19.67 -0.12
C SER A 31 -11.22 -20.78 -0.49
N GLU A 32 -10.20 -20.47 -1.29
CA GLU A 32 -9.21 -21.45 -1.71
C GLU A 32 -8.36 -21.95 -0.54
N ILE A 33 -7.89 -21.06 0.33
CA ILE A 33 -7.15 -21.44 1.55
C ILE A 33 -7.96 -22.45 2.38
N LYS A 34 -9.25 -22.20 2.58
CA LYS A 34 -10.13 -23.10 3.34
C LYS A 34 -10.34 -24.43 2.65
N LYS A 35 -10.53 -24.44 1.32
CA LYS A 35 -10.67 -25.69 0.54
C LYS A 35 -9.41 -26.54 0.61
N SER A 36 -8.24 -25.94 0.65
CA SER A 36 -6.96 -26.62 0.84
C SER A 36 -6.67 -27.02 2.29
N GLY A 37 -7.63 -26.87 3.21
CA GLY A 37 -7.46 -27.22 4.64
C GLY A 37 -6.72 -26.17 5.48
N GLY A 38 -6.39 -25.01 4.91
CA GLY A 38 -5.76 -23.91 5.61
C GLY A 38 -6.71 -23.19 6.58
N GLN A 39 -6.15 -22.64 7.65
CA GLN A 39 -6.89 -21.90 8.67
C GLN A 39 -6.61 -20.40 8.59
N ILE A 40 -7.64 -19.58 8.82
CA ILE A 40 -7.54 -18.12 8.81
C ILE A 40 -8.03 -17.60 10.16
N ASN A 41 -7.10 -17.04 10.94
CA ASN A 41 -7.35 -16.51 12.27
C ASN A 41 -7.27 -14.98 12.24
N LEU A 42 -8.44 -14.32 12.24
CA LEU A 42 -8.54 -12.85 12.28
C LEU A 42 -8.60 -12.35 13.73
N GLY A 43 -8.15 -11.10 13.96
CA GLY A 43 -8.13 -10.51 15.31
C GLY A 43 -7.10 -11.11 16.26
N LYS A 44 -6.28 -12.07 15.80
CA LYS A 44 -5.20 -12.68 16.58
C LYS A 44 -3.91 -11.88 16.40
N SER A 45 -3.39 -11.33 17.49
CA SER A 45 -2.02 -10.82 17.52
C SER A 45 -1.04 -11.97 17.68
N ILE A 46 0.14 -11.85 17.07
CA ILE A 46 1.22 -12.83 17.20
C ILE A 46 2.38 -12.24 17.99
N ASP A 47 3.09 -13.11 18.71
CA ASP A 47 4.35 -12.81 19.37
C ASP A 47 5.43 -13.84 18.98
N LYS A 48 6.61 -13.75 19.59
CA LYS A 48 7.73 -14.66 19.30
C LYS A 48 7.43 -16.14 19.55
N ASN A 49 6.42 -16.50 20.34
CA ASN A 49 6.09 -17.89 20.65
C ASN A 49 5.51 -18.65 19.46
N ILE A 50 5.12 -17.94 18.39
CA ILE A 50 4.65 -18.55 17.13
C ILE A 50 5.62 -19.58 16.56
N ILE A 51 6.93 -19.43 16.83
CA ILE A 51 7.98 -20.37 16.39
C ILE A 51 7.91 -21.73 17.10
N LYS A 52 7.18 -21.84 18.21
CA LYS A 52 6.92 -23.10 18.92
C LYS A 52 5.66 -23.80 18.41
N GLU A 53 4.78 -23.05 17.74
CA GLU A 53 3.51 -23.54 17.21
C GLU A 53 3.66 -24.10 15.78
N TYR A 54 4.69 -23.69 15.04
CA TYR A 54 4.87 -24.01 13.63
C TYR A 54 6.33 -24.33 13.30
N ASP A 55 6.54 -25.33 12.42
CA ASP A 55 7.87 -25.71 11.95
C ASP A 55 8.56 -24.61 11.14
N LYS A 56 7.77 -23.83 10.39
CA LYS A 56 8.23 -22.72 9.54
C LYS A 56 7.23 -21.56 9.61
N VAL A 57 7.76 -20.34 9.70
CA VAL A 57 6.94 -19.12 9.82
C VAL A 57 7.32 -18.14 8.71
N ILE A 58 6.35 -17.68 7.93
CA ILE A 58 6.53 -16.60 6.95
C ILE A 58 5.87 -15.33 7.50
N PHE A 59 6.68 -14.30 7.74
CA PHE A 59 6.18 -12.98 8.14
C PHE A 59 6.07 -12.05 6.93
N THR A 60 4.86 -11.57 6.65
CA THR A 60 4.56 -10.72 5.48
C THR A 60 4.26 -9.26 5.82
N GLY A 61 4.34 -8.90 7.11
CA GLY A 61 4.09 -7.55 7.60
C GLY A 61 5.30 -6.60 7.48
N PRO A 62 5.15 -5.34 7.94
CA PRO A 62 6.24 -4.36 7.92
C PRO A 62 7.45 -4.80 8.75
N SER A 63 8.66 -4.53 8.27
CA SER A 63 9.91 -4.88 8.96
C SER A 63 10.03 -4.27 10.36
N SER A 64 9.40 -3.11 10.61
CA SER A 64 9.33 -2.51 11.94
C SER A 64 8.52 -3.34 12.93
N ILE A 65 7.45 -3.99 12.48
CA ILE A 65 6.63 -4.90 13.30
C ILE A 65 7.35 -6.22 13.51
N PHE A 66 8.02 -6.75 12.47
CA PHE A 66 8.87 -7.94 12.60
C PHE A 66 9.90 -7.80 13.73
N GLN A 67 10.60 -6.65 13.78
CA GLN A 67 11.58 -6.35 14.83
C GLN A 67 10.96 -6.25 16.24
N LYS A 68 9.72 -5.78 16.36
CA LYS A 68 9.01 -5.74 17.65
C LYS A 68 8.63 -7.13 18.14
N ILE A 69 8.20 -8.01 17.23
CA ILE A 69 7.86 -9.40 17.54
C ILE A 69 9.11 -10.18 17.97
N PHE A 70 10.24 -9.94 17.30
CA PHE A 70 11.51 -10.62 17.56
C PHE A 70 12.61 -9.66 18.06
N PRO A 71 12.57 -9.23 19.33
CA PRO A 71 13.52 -8.24 19.85
C PRO A 71 14.97 -8.75 19.94
N GLY A 72 15.17 -10.08 19.94
CA GLY A 72 16.47 -10.75 20.01
C GLY A 72 17.25 -10.82 18.69
N LEU A 73 16.76 -10.16 17.62
CA LEU A 73 17.49 -10.08 16.36
C LEU A 73 18.87 -9.41 16.56
N PRO A 74 19.93 -9.89 15.87
CA PRO A 74 21.23 -9.25 15.83
C PRO A 74 21.14 -7.74 15.51
N SER A 75 22.02 -6.94 16.13
CA SER A 75 21.99 -5.47 16.02
C SER A 75 22.17 -4.99 14.58
N ASP A 76 23.08 -5.60 13.83
CA ASP A 76 23.34 -5.34 12.42
C ASP A 76 22.10 -5.61 11.55
N TYR A 77 21.41 -6.73 11.78
CA TYR A 77 20.19 -7.08 11.06
C TYR A 77 19.06 -6.09 11.37
N ARG A 78 18.87 -5.71 12.64
CA ARG A 78 17.88 -4.70 13.05
C ARG A 78 18.16 -3.34 12.43
N GLN A 79 19.42 -2.90 12.45
CA GLN A 79 19.82 -1.64 11.85
C GLN A 79 19.61 -1.64 10.34
N ARG A 80 19.89 -2.74 9.66
CA ARG A 80 19.63 -2.89 8.22
C ARG A 80 18.14 -2.74 7.90
N LEU A 81 17.26 -3.40 8.64
CA LEU A 81 15.81 -3.29 8.45
C LEU A 81 15.29 -1.87 8.78
N SER A 82 15.76 -1.29 9.88
CA SER A 82 15.35 0.05 10.32
C SER A 82 15.91 1.17 9.45
N GLY A 83 17.00 0.91 8.73
CA GLY A 83 17.60 1.83 7.77
C GLY A 83 16.81 1.99 6.47
N ILE A 84 15.69 1.29 6.29
CA ILE A 84 14.77 1.45 5.16
C ILE A 84 13.67 2.42 5.58
N PRO A 85 13.65 3.67 5.07
CA PRO A 85 12.58 4.59 5.37
C PRO A 85 11.30 4.18 4.66
N HIS A 86 10.15 4.43 5.28
CA HIS A 86 8.84 4.23 4.66
C HIS A 86 8.02 5.50 4.64
N LEU A 87 7.29 5.70 3.55
CA LEU A 87 6.20 6.66 3.47
C LEU A 87 4.87 5.99 3.81
N HIS A 88 3.95 6.77 4.35
CA HIS A 88 2.57 6.40 4.62
C HIS A 88 1.66 6.97 3.52
N ALA A 89 0.72 6.16 3.03
CA ALA A 89 -0.28 6.62 2.07
C ALA A 89 -1.41 7.31 2.84
N LEU A 90 -1.62 8.60 2.59
CA LEU A 90 -2.75 9.36 3.13
C LEU A 90 -3.65 9.77 1.96
N ASN A 91 -4.85 9.19 1.91
CA ASN A 91 -5.77 9.40 0.79
C ASN A 91 -7.11 9.94 1.30
N LEU A 92 -7.55 11.06 0.73
CA LEU A 92 -8.89 11.62 0.95
C LEU A 92 -9.78 11.22 -0.22
N LEU A 93 -10.83 10.45 0.04
CA LEU A 93 -11.87 10.12 -0.94
C LEU A 93 -12.96 11.17 -0.90
N LEU A 94 -13.27 11.77 -2.04
CA LEU A 94 -14.44 12.63 -2.25
C LEU A 94 -15.54 11.83 -2.96
N ILE A 95 -16.77 11.90 -2.44
CA ILE A 95 -17.98 11.23 -2.91
C ILE A 95 -18.96 12.32 -3.31
N THR A 96 -19.19 12.50 -4.61
CA THR A 96 -19.78 13.75 -5.14
C THR A 96 -20.82 13.46 -6.22
N GLN A 97 -21.82 14.32 -6.39
CA GLN A 97 -22.81 14.16 -7.48
C GLN A 97 -22.26 14.58 -8.84
N GLU A 98 -21.34 15.54 -8.85
CA GLU A 98 -20.69 16.10 -10.03
C GLU A 98 -19.23 15.64 -10.11
N LYS A 99 -18.65 15.65 -11.30
CA LYS A 99 -17.24 15.27 -11.48
C LYS A 99 -16.31 16.41 -11.06
N ILE A 100 -15.23 16.06 -10.35
CA ILE A 100 -14.12 16.98 -10.08
C ILE A 100 -13.22 17.11 -11.32
N LEU A 101 -12.90 16.02 -12.00
CA LEU A 101 -12.18 16.01 -13.28
C LEU A 101 -13.10 15.52 -14.39
N ALA A 102 -13.12 16.22 -15.52
CA ALA A 102 -14.09 15.97 -16.58
C ALA A 102 -13.93 14.57 -17.21
N LYS A 103 -12.70 14.20 -17.58
CA LYS A 103 -12.41 12.96 -18.33
C LYS A 103 -11.26 12.15 -17.75
N GLU A 104 -10.32 12.80 -17.08
CA GLU A 104 -9.07 12.20 -16.65
C GLU A 104 -9.32 11.17 -15.54
N TYR A 105 -8.83 9.96 -15.73
CA TYR A 105 -8.78 8.98 -14.64
C TYR A 105 -7.72 9.35 -13.61
N TRP A 106 -6.57 9.85 -14.05
CA TRP A 106 -5.41 10.12 -13.21
C TRP A 106 -4.75 11.45 -13.59
N LEU A 107 -4.59 12.33 -12.62
CA LEU A 107 -3.83 13.58 -12.74
C LEU A 107 -2.67 13.57 -11.74
N ASN A 108 -1.45 13.68 -12.24
CA ASN A 108 -0.26 13.87 -11.40
C ASN A 108 -0.09 15.35 -11.07
N ILE A 109 0.21 15.66 -9.82
CA ILE A 109 0.47 17.02 -9.36
C ILE A 109 1.97 17.20 -9.18
N ASN A 110 2.59 17.90 -10.13
CA ASN A 110 4.04 18.16 -10.13
C ASN A 110 4.40 19.56 -9.58
N ASP A 111 3.40 20.36 -9.24
CA ASP A 111 3.60 21.67 -8.60
C ASP A 111 3.82 21.48 -7.10
N ARG A 112 5.03 21.79 -6.62
CA ARG A 112 5.44 21.64 -5.22
C ARG A 112 4.63 22.48 -4.23
N ARG A 113 3.87 23.46 -4.71
CA ARG A 113 2.98 24.27 -3.87
C ARG A 113 1.73 23.51 -3.44
N PHE A 114 1.37 22.44 -4.15
CA PHE A 114 0.18 21.65 -3.80
C PHE A 114 0.46 20.70 -2.64
N PRO A 115 -0.52 20.50 -1.73
CA PRO A 115 -0.34 19.68 -0.53
C PRO A 115 -0.60 18.18 -0.76
N PHE A 116 -0.65 17.72 -2.02
CA PHE A 116 -0.90 16.33 -2.42
C PHE A 116 -0.29 16.02 -3.79
N LEU A 117 -0.15 14.74 -4.11
CA LEU A 117 0.63 14.25 -5.26
C LEU A 117 -0.22 13.84 -6.47
N GLY A 118 -1.49 13.50 -6.27
CA GLY A 118 -2.32 13.04 -7.36
C GLY A 118 -3.81 13.11 -7.09
N ILE A 119 -4.57 13.18 -8.17
CA ILE A 119 -6.03 13.07 -8.17
C ILE A 119 -6.41 11.89 -9.06
N ILE A 120 -7.18 10.96 -8.51
CA ILE A 120 -7.62 9.74 -9.21
C ILE A 120 -9.15 9.72 -9.21
N THR A 121 -9.75 10.09 -10.34
CA THR A 121 -11.21 10.05 -10.52
C THR A 121 -11.61 8.65 -10.94
N HIS A 122 -11.80 7.77 -9.95
CA HIS A 122 -12.16 6.36 -10.15
C HIS A 122 -13.36 6.18 -11.07
N THR A 123 -14.35 7.07 -10.95
CA THR A 123 -15.58 7.01 -11.78
C THR A 123 -15.46 7.59 -13.20
N ASN A 124 -14.26 8.01 -13.60
CA ASN A 124 -13.92 8.20 -15.01
C ASN A 124 -13.41 6.90 -15.66
N PHE A 125 -12.99 5.92 -14.85
CA PHE A 125 -12.57 4.60 -15.31
C PHE A 125 -13.68 3.54 -15.16
N ILE A 126 -14.42 3.57 -14.04
CA ILE A 126 -15.52 2.63 -13.76
C ILE A 126 -16.82 3.39 -13.63
N ASP A 127 -17.87 2.90 -14.30
CA ASP A 127 -19.18 3.56 -14.32
C ASP A 127 -19.76 3.79 -12.91
N LYS A 128 -20.26 5.01 -12.68
CA LYS A 128 -20.86 5.43 -11.39
C LYS A 128 -22.12 4.65 -11.01
N LYS A 129 -22.75 3.93 -11.95
CA LYS A 129 -23.88 3.04 -11.64
C LYS A 129 -23.54 1.97 -10.58
N TYR A 130 -22.27 1.63 -10.43
CA TYR A 130 -21.78 0.71 -9.39
C TYR A 130 -21.55 1.39 -8.02
N TYR A 131 -21.76 2.71 -7.93
CA TYR A 131 -21.48 3.56 -6.77
C TYR A 131 -22.68 4.47 -6.43
N ALA A 132 -23.89 3.93 -6.52
CA ALA A 132 -25.14 4.65 -6.25
C ALA A 132 -25.29 5.96 -7.06
N GLY A 133 -24.74 6.01 -8.28
CA GLY A 133 -24.78 7.20 -9.13
C GLY A 133 -23.79 8.30 -8.76
N MET A 134 -22.96 8.09 -7.72
CA MET A 134 -21.99 9.05 -7.20
C MET A 134 -20.64 8.94 -7.91
N HIS A 135 -19.97 10.09 -8.04
CA HIS A 135 -18.59 10.19 -8.50
C HIS A 135 -17.61 10.06 -7.35
N LEU A 136 -16.66 9.13 -7.51
CA LEU A 136 -15.57 8.90 -6.57
C LEU A 136 -14.27 9.50 -7.09
N THR A 137 -13.64 10.34 -6.29
CA THR A 137 -12.34 10.98 -6.59
C THR A 137 -11.41 10.87 -5.39
N TRP A 138 -10.26 10.24 -5.57
CA TRP A 138 -9.21 10.13 -4.55
C TRP A 138 -8.19 11.25 -4.69
N ILE A 139 -7.86 11.91 -3.58
CA ILE A 139 -6.74 12.83 -3.46
C ILE A 139 -5.62 12.09 -2.72
N ALA A 140 -4.56 11.75 -3.44
CA ALA A 140 -3.52 10.84 -2.97
C ALA A 140 -2.26 11.59 -2.51
N ASN A 141 -1.70 11.14 -1.39
CA ASN A 141 -0.45 11.65 -0.86
C ASN A 141 0.40 10.53 -0.22
N TYR A 142 1.72 10.72 -0.20
CA TYR A 142 2.69 9.87 0.47
C TYR A 142 3.54 10.71 1.39
N LEU A 143 3.48 10.44 2.69
CA LEU A 143 4.03 11.30 3.73
C LEU A 143 5.01 10.54 4.62
N PRO A 144 6.10 11.19 5.09
CA PRO A 144 6.96 10.58 6.10
C PRO A 144 6.23 10.42 7.44
N PRO A 145 6.67 9.52 8.34
CA PRO A 145 5.94 9.17 9.56
C PRO A 145 5.68 10.32 10.54
N ASP A 146 6.49 11.37 10.49
CA ASP A 146 6.43 12.56 11.33
C ASP A 146 5.65 13.73 10.70
N HIS A 147 5.08 13.53 9.51
CA HIS A 147 4.39 14.60 8.81
C HIS A 147 3.11 15.04 9.54
N PRO A 148 2.87 16.35 9.75
CA PRO A 148 1.75 16.83 10.56
C PRO A 148 0.37 16.45 10.02
N TYR A 149 0.23 16.20 8.71
CA TYR A 149 -1.05 15.78 8.12
C TYR A 149 -1.50 14.40 8.56
N LEU A 150 -0.60 13.54 9.04
CA LEU A 150 -0.96 12.21 9.53
C LEU A 150 -1.81 12.27 10.81
N ASN A 151 -1.73 13.38 11.54
CA ASN A 151 -2.51 13.62 12.75
C ASN A 151 -3.75 14.50 12.51
N LYS A 152 -4.06 14.84 11.26
CA LYS A 152 -5.22 15.66 10.93
C LYS A 152 -6.47 14.81 10.74
N SER A 153 -7.58 15.32 11.22
CA SER A 153 -8.91 14.82 10.85
C SER A 153 -9.19 15.01 9.36
N LYS A 154 -10.20 14.29 8.86
CA LYS A 154 -10.65 14.43 7.47
C LYS A 154 -11.12 15.84 7.13
N ASP A 155 -11.74 16.54 8.09
CA ASP A 155 -12.26 17.90 7.89
C ASP A 155 -11.12 18.92 7.82
N GLU A 156 -10.14 18.83 8.73
CA GLU A 156 -8.94 19.67 8.69
C GLU A 156 -8.14 19.46 7.41
N LEU A 157 -7.98 18.20 6.98
CA LEU A 157 -7.27 17.89 5.74
C LEU A 157 -8.02 18.39 4.50
N PHE A 158 -9.34 18.22 4.47
CA PHE A 158 -10.17 18.76 3.41
C PHE A 158 -10.07 20.29 3.34
N ALA A 159 -10.09 20.99 4.47
CA ALA A 159 -9.91 22.45 4.52
C ALA A 159 -8.58 22.89 3.93
N ILE A 160 -7.50 22.13 4.15
CA ILE A 160 -6.18 22.38 3.55
C ILE A 160 -6.20 22.13 2.03
N TYR A 161 -6.85 21.05 1.59
CA TYR A 161 -6.85 20.66 0.18
C TYR A 161 -7.80 21.51 -0.67
N LYS A 162 -8.93 21.97 -0.10
CA LYS A 162 -10.01 22.68 -0.79
C LYS A 162 -9.54 23.87 -1.64
N PRO A 163 -8.69 24.80 -1.16
CA PRO A 163 -8.21 25.91 -1.99
C PRO A 163 -7.43 25.46 -3.24
N TYR A 164 -6.74 24.32 -3.16
CA TYR A 164 -5.98 23.75 -4.27
C TYR A 164 -6.88 22.98 -5.24
N LEU A 165 -7.90 22.28 -4.72
CA LEU A 165 -8.92 21.64 -5.54
C LEU A 165 -9.74 22.68 -6.31
N GLN A 166 -10.03 23.85 -5.73
CA GLN A 166 -10.69 24.95 -6.42
C GLN A 166 -9.83 25.50 -7.58
N LYS A 167 -8.50 25.50 -7.46
CA LYS A 167 -7.61 25.88 -8.58
C LYS A 167 -7.68 24.88 -9.73
N ILE A 168 -7.88 23.60 -9.42
CA ILE A 168 -7.97 22.53 -10.43
C ILE A 168 -9.33 22.57 -11.13
N ASN A 169 -10.41 22.75 -10.38
CA ASN A 169 -11.75 22.92 -10.92
C ASN A 169 -12.44 24.13 -10.28
N PRO A 170 -12.33 25.31 -10.90
CA PRO A 170 -12.94 26.54 -10.39
C PRO A 170 -14.46 26.53 -10.40
N HIS A 171 -15.09 25.67 -11.19
CA HIS A 171 -16.54 25.61 -11.34
C HIS A 171 -17.21 24.67 -10.33
N PHE A 172 -16.46 23.72 -9.77
CA PHE A 172 -16.99 22.83 -8.76
C PHE A 172 -17.24 23.59 -7.46
N ASN A 173 -18.46 23.46 -6.92
CA ASN A 173 -18.84 24.14 -5.69
C ASN A 173 -18.42 23.34 -4.45
N PHE A 174 -17.14 23.44 -4.07
CA PHE A 174 -16.61 22.78 -2.87
C PHE A 174 -17.19 23.32 -1.56
N GLN A 175 -17.95 24.43 -1.56
CA GLN A 175 -18.66 24.94 -0.37
C GLN A 175 -19.86 24.06 0.00
N ARG A 176 -20.43 23.31 -0.96
CA ARG A 176 -21.59 22.44 -0.72
C ARG A 176 -21.23 21.10 -0.08
N LEU A 177 -19.95 20.73 -0.08
CA LEU A 177 -19.52 19.46 0.51
C LEU A 177 -19.59 19.54 2.03
N THR A 178 -20.12 18.48 2.63
CA THR A 178 -20.22 18.26 4.06
C THR A 178 -19.26 17.15 4.49
N THR A 179 -19.07 16.96 5.79
CA THR A 179 -18.20 15.90 6.33
C THR A 179 -18.57 14.49 5.86
N ASN A 180 -19.82 14.27 5.44
CA ASN A 180 -20.29 12.98 4.94
C ASN A 180 -19.84 12.70 3.49
N ASP A 181 -19.46 13.74 2.74
CA ASP A 181 -19.08 13.64 1.33
C ASP A 181 -17.60 13.29 1.14
N TYR A 182 -16.87 13.08 2.24
CA TYR A 182 -15.49 12.63 2.17
C TYR A 182 -15.05 11.75 3.32
N GLN A 183 -14.07 10.89 3.02
CA GLN A 183 -13.52 9.89 3.92
C GLN A 183 -12.00 9.87 3.83
N LEU A 184 -11.34 9.75 4.98
CA LEU A 184 -9.88 9.73 5.07
C LEU A 184 -9.40 8.30 5.31
N PHE A 185 -8.39 7.89 4.55
CA PHE A 185 -7.77 6.58 4.66
C PHE A 185 -6.26 6.73 4.85
N LEU A 186 -5.72 6.04 5.86
CA LEU A 186 -4.30 5.96 6.16
C LEU A 186 -3.81 4.53 5.96
N GLY A 187 -2.81 4.36 5.09
CA GLY A 187 -2.03 3.14 4.92
C GLY A 187 -0.61 3.36 5.45
N PRO A 188 -0.29 2.93 6.68
CA PRO A 188 1.08 3.04 7.19
C PRO A 188 2.01 2.08 6.43
N PHE A 189 3.31 2.40 6.42
CA PHE A 189 4.37 1.63 5.75
C PHE A 189 4.10 1.33 4.26
N ALA A 190 3.33 2.18 3.57
CA ALA A 190 2.85 1.92 2.23
C ALA A 190 3.97 1.83 1.17
N GLN A 191 5.06 2.58 1.32
CA GLN A 191 6.11 2.66 0.31
C GLN A 191 7.50 2.70 0.95
N PRO A 192 8.36 1.68 0.74
CA PRO A 192 9.78 1.82 1.06
C PRO A 192 10.44 2.87 0.15
N VAL A 193 11.36 3.65 0.71
CA VAL A 193 12.13 4.66 -0.02
C VAL A 193 13.42 4.04 -0.55
N PHE A 194 13.56 4.01 -1.87
CA PHE A 194 14.71 3.41 -2.52
C PHE A 194 15.82 4.43 -2.78
N PHE A 195 16.87 4.39 -1.96
CA PHE A 195 18.08 5.18 -2.14
C PHE A 195 19.11 4.47 -3.03
N THR A 196 20.22 5.15 -3.33
CA THR A 196 21.34 4.56 -4.09
C THR A 196 21.89 3.33 -3.38
N ASN A 197 22.14 2.25 -4.11
CA ASN A 197 22.61 0.95 -3.55
C ASN A 197 21.57 0.18 -2.71
N TYR A 198 20.27 0.45 -2.86
CA TYR A 198 19.21 -0.28 -2.16
C TYR A 198 19.28 -1.81 -2.32
N SER A 199 19.78 -2.32 -3.46
CA SER A 199 19.95 -3.76 -3.65
C SER A 199 20.89 -4.43 -2.64
N LYS A 200 21.80 -3.66 -2.02
CA LYS A 200 22.73 -4.15 -1.00
C LYS A 200 22.13 -4.19 0.41
N ILE A 201 21.05 -3.45 0.64
CA ILE A 201 20.46 -3.26 1.98
C ILE A 201 19.08 -3.90 2.13
N LYS A 202 18.36 -4.16 1.01
CA LYS A 202 17.09 -4.87 1.04
C LYS A 202 17.22 -6.18 1.84
N PRO A 203 16.19 -6.60 2.58
CA PRO A 203 16.22 -7.88 3.25
C PRO A 203 16.21 -9.05 2.25
N GLU A 204 16.47 -10.23 2.78
CA GLU A 204 16.33 -11.51 2.10
C GLU A 204 15.31 -12.38 2.84
N PHE A 205 14.88 -13.48 2.22
CA PHE A 205 13.88 -14.35 2.85
C PHE A 205 14.37 -14.93 4.16
N ASN A 206 15.63 -15.38 4.22
CA ASN A 206 16.22 -15.87 5.46
C ASN A 206 16.42 -14.75 6.47
N THR A 207 15.99 -15.03 7.69
CA THR A 207 16.24 -14.20 8.85
C THR A 207 17.27 -14.89 9.77
N PRO A 208 17.87 -14.16 10.73
CA PRO A 208 18.74 -14.77 11.74
C PRO A 208 18.04 -15.74 12.69
N ILE A 209 16.71 -15.89 12.60
CA ILE A 209 15.93 -16.78 13.44
C ILE A 209 15.63 -18.03 12.62
N ASN A 210 16.05 -19.18 13.15
CA ASN A 210 15.84 -20.47 12.50
C ASN A 210 14.36 -20.67 12.14
N ASN A 211 14.12 -21.09 10.90
CA ASN A 211 12.80 -21.36 10.34
C ASN A 211 11.81 -20.17 10.31
N VAL A 212 12.29 -18.94 10.52
CA VAL A 212 11.48 -17.73 10.33
C VAL A 212 11.97 -17.00 9.09
N TYR A 213 11.04 -16.72 8.19
CA TYR A 213 11.27 -16.09 6.90
C TYR A 213 10.54 -14.75 6.83
N LEU A 214 11.15 -13.77 6.18
CA LEU A 214 10.55 -12.45 5.93
C LEU A 214 10.16 -12.35 4.45
N ALA A 215 8.97 -11.88 4.12
CA ALA A 215 8.55 -11.65 2.74
C ALA A 215 7.60 -10.46 2.67
N ASN A 216 8.15 -9.26 2.52
CA ASN A 216 7.37 -8.02 2.56
C ASN A 216 7.79 -7.01 1.48
N MET A 217 7.19 -5.83 1.54
CA MET A 217 7.36 -4.80 0.50
C MET A 217 8.78 -4.26 0.36
N ASP A 218 9.64 -4.44 1.35
CA ASP A 218 11.06 -4.03 1.27
C ASP A 218 11.84 -4.87 0.25
N MET A 219 11.31 -6.03 -0.13
CA MET A 219 11.92 -6.91 -1.13
C MET A 219 11.43 -6.64 -2.55
N VAL A 220 10.38 -5.84 -2.73
CA VAL A 220 9.84 -5.50 -4.05
C VAL A 220 10.68 -4.40 -4.67
N TYR A 221 11.85 -4.81 -5.16
CA TYR A 221 12.85 -3.99 -5.80
C TYR A 221 13.32 -4.66 -7.10
N PRO A 222 13.56 -3.90 -8.19
CA PRO A 222 13.43 -2.44 -8.35
C PRO A 222 12.00 -1.98 -8.66
N TRP A 223 11.03 -2.88 -8.52
CA TRP A 223 9.64 -2.64 -8.91
C TRP A 223 8.90 -1.70 -7.96
N ASP A 224 7.70 -1.30 -8.39
CA ASP A 224 6.77 -0.61 -7.49
C ASP A 224 5.96 -1.61 -6.66
N ARG A 225 5.31 -1.12 -5.60
CA ARG A 225 4.39 -1.83 -4.69
C ARG A 225 3.09 -2.35 -5.32
N GLY A 226 3.17 -2.92 -6.52
CA GLY A 226 2.05 -3.54 -7.20
C GLY A 226 1.67 -4.90 -6.58
N THR A 227 0.37 -5.20 -6.53
CA THR A 227 -0.14 -6.48 -6.02
C THR A 227 0.47 -7.69 -6.73
N ASN A 228 0.75 -7.57 -8.03
CA ASN A 228 1.39 -8.64 -8.81
C ASN A 228 2.76 -9.04 -8.24
N TYR A 229 3.55 -8.07 -7.75
CA TYR A 229 4.85 -8.37 -7.16
C TYR A 229 4.75 -8.91 -5.74
N ALA A 230 3.71 -8.52 -4.98
CA ALA A 230 3.42 -9.13 -3.69
C ALA A 230 3.02 -10.62 -3.85
N ILE A 231 2.20 -10.93 -4.86
CA ILE A 231 1.84 -12.31 -5.22
C ILE A 231 3.09 -13.10 -5.65
N GLU A 232 3.89 -12.53 -6.56
CA GLU A 232 5.15 -13.13 -7.01
C GLU A 232 6.10 -13.41 -5.83
N LEU A 233 6.21 -12.47 -4.89
CA LEU A 233 7.03 -12.62 -3.69
C LEU A 233 6.52 -13.76 -2.79
N GLY A 234 5.20 -13.92 -2.67
CA GLY A 234 4.56 -15.03 -1.95
C GLY A 234 4.91 -16.39 -2.54
N TYR A 235 4.86 -16.53 -3.87
CA TYR A 235 5.30 -17.76 -4.55
C TYR A 235 6.78 -18.02 -4.33
N LYS A 236 7.63 -16.98 -4.49
CA LYS A 236 9.08 -17.11 -4.33
C LYS A 236 9.50 -17.53 -2.94
N VAL A 237 8.88 -16.99 -1.88
CA VAL A 237 9.22 -17.40 -0.51
C VAL A 237 8.77 -18.84 -0.24
N ALA A 238 7.60 -19.25 -0.76
CA ALA A 238 7.14 -20.62 -0.62
C ALA A 238 8.07 -21.62 -1.33
N GLU A 239 8.45 -21.33 -2.58
CA GLU A 239 9.40 -22.14 -3.34
C GLU A 239 10.78 -22.19 -2.67
N TYR A 240 11.27 -21.05 -2.19
CA TYR A 240 12.52 -20.96 -1.45
C TYR A 240 12.53 -21.90 -0.25
N ILE A 241 11.45 -21.91 0.53
CA ILE A 241 11.28 -22.73 1.72
C ILE A 241 11.19 -24.23 1.40
N LEU A 242 10.57 -24.59 0.28
CA LEU A 242 10.46 -25.99 -0.18
C LEU A 242 11.83 -26.50 -0.65
N ASN A 243 12.58 -25.69 -1.40
CA ASN A 243 13.87 -26.09 -1.95
C ASN A 243 15.00 -26.13 -0.90
N THR A 244 14.95 -25.29 0.14
CA THR A 244 15.89 -25.37 1.27
C THR A 244 15.55 -26.48 2.26
N ALA A 245 14.37 -27.11 2.15
CA ALA A 245 13.93 -28.17 3.05
C ALA A 245 14.62 -29.52 2.85
N GLY A 246 15.40 -29.70 1.77
CA GLY A 246 16.04 -30.99 1.49
C GLY A 246 15.04 -32.15 1.39
N VAL A 247 13.93 -31.95 0.67
CA VAL A 247 13.05 -33.03 0.20
C VAL A 247 13.28 -33.21 -1.29
#